data_AF-A0A6P1VTD1-F1
#
_entry.id   AF-A0A6P1VTD1-F1
#
_cell.length_a   1.000
_cell.length_b   1.000
_cell.length_c   1.000
_cell.angle_alpha   90.00
_cell.angle_beta   90.00
_cell.angle_gamma   90.00
#
_symmetry.space_group_name_H-M   'P 1'
#
loop_
_entity.id
_entity.type
_entity.pdbx_description
1 polymer ?
#
loop_
_entity_poly.entity_id
_entity_poly.type
_entity_poly.pdbx_seq_one_letter_code
_entity_poly.pdbx_strand_id
1 'polypeptide(L)'
;MENHILNSVAPVHEAGIVKRKKTRPRIGVFGVGYFKYWGQFDGLLDDLLKKQTVFIEKVESLNSVEIIDFGLVDDVTKAYELVPKLNAANLDLIFCDMLTYATSSTFGVIIKSIETPIVLVALQPDKAMDYSHASTYLQLYNDDICALPEFAGVAVRMGKKVPQMIIGTLYDDPAVDSELEEYCRIAAVLHDLKTAKIGHIGHPIEAMLDMHSDSTMLTAHFGAHIVQCEAHEIVTQYHQATDAEIDAVKERILAFFDTPDPVSDPISEKLRDSDLHIAAQAAVALEKFIKAKKLDGLAYYYDGPEGSDTRVVMSNLIVGNSLLQGAGFPMCGESDLKTCIAMLIMERLDIGGSFAEFHPVDFKEDFVLVGHDGPHNIAIAEGQPVLRSLKKYHGKPGFGAGVEFKIKEGPITMLSINSTYEGKMKFIIAEGESIAGPIPPTGNTNTRGFFKPDVRTFLKRWIKEGPTHHFALGVGHHAETIQKIADYLKIESVIIDG
;
A
#
# COMPACT_ATOMS: atom_id res chain seq x y z
N MET A 1 26.60 7.88 -3.28
CA MET A 1 25.21 7.40 -3.27
C MET A 1 25.13 6.34 -2.20
N GLU A 2 24.86 6.74 -0.96
CA GLU A 2 24.59 5.80 0.12
C GLU A 2 23.25 5.14 -0.17
N ASN A 3 23.24 3.80 -0.32
CA ASN A 3 22.02 3.03 -0.39
C ASN A 3 21.24 3.23 0.92
N HIS A 4 20.20 4.06 0.86
CA HIS A 4 19.24 4.20 1.94
C HIS A 4 18.64 2.82 2.24
N ILE A 5 18.96 2.29 3.41
CA ILE A 5 18.30 1.10 3.96
C ILE A 5 16.86 1.53 4.25
N LEU A 6 15.92 1.07 3.43
CA LEU A 6 14.49 1.43 3.50
C LEU A 6 13.83 1.01 4.83
N ASN A 7 14.40 0.06 5.56
CA ASN A 7 13.85 -0.41 6.85
C ASN A 7 14.92 -0.47 7.94
N SER A 8 14.97 0.55 8.79
CA SER A 8 15.50 0.36 10.13
C SER A 8 14.37 -0.21 11.01
N VAL A 9 14.37 -1.52 11.21
CA VAL A 9 13.72 -2.09 12.41
C VAL A 9 14.42 -1.44 13.61
N ALA A 10 13.64 -0.93 14.57
CA ALA A 10 14.18 -0.25 15.73
C ALA A 10 15.25 -1.08 16.46
N PRO A 11 16.15 -0.42 17.21
CA PRO A 11 16.92 -1.13 18.21
C PRO A 11 15.95 -1.89 19.12
N VAL A 12 16.29 -3.13 19.48
CA VAL A 12 15.46 -4.05 20.30
C VAL A 12 15.08 -3.45 21.67
N HIS A 13 15.62 -2.28 22.04
CA HIS A 13 15.49 -1.64 23.35
C HIS A 13 14.53 -0.43 23.42
N GLU A 14 13.81 -0.05 22.35
CA GLU A 14 12.80 1.02 22.44
C GLU A 14 11.40 0.45 22.73
N ALA A 15 10.73 0.98 23.76
CA ALA A 15 9.35 0.62 24.09
C ALA A 15 8.38 1.19 23.04
N GLY A 16 7.45 0.35 22.56
CA GLY A 16 6.46 0.69 21.53
C GLY A 16 6.78 0.17 20.13
N ILE A 17 5.89 0.41 19.16
CA ILE A 17 6.07 0.05 17.76
C ILE A 17 6.74 1.22 17.04
N VAL A 18 7.97 1.03 16.59
CA VAL A 18 8.63 2.03 15.74
C VAL A 18 8.21 1.81 14.30
N LYS A 19 7.37 2.71 13.79
CA LYS A 19 6.94 2.68 12.39
C LYS A 19 8.12 2.82 11.43
N ARG A 20 8.03 2.16 10.28
CA ARG A 20 8.97 2.37 9.19
C ARG A 20 9.03 3.84 8.81
N LYS A 21 10.18 4.27 8.29
CA LYS A 21 10.29 5.60 7.69
C LYS A 21 9.41 5.64 6.43
N LYS A 22 8.50 6.61 6.34
CA LYS A 22 7.66 6.79 5.15
C LYS A 22 8.55 6.95 3.90
N THR A 23 8.18 6.24 2.85
CA THR A 23 8.80 6.35 1.53
C THR A 23 8.63 7.78 1.02
N ARG A 24 9.69 8.32 0.39
CA ARG A 24 9.64 9.59 -0.32
C ARG A 24 9.85 9.31 -1.81
N PRO A 25 8.77 9.13 -2.59
CA PRO A 25 8.87 8.90 -4.02
C PRO A 25 9.37 10.16 -4.73
N ARG A 26 9.95 9.98 -5.92
CA ARG A 26 10.46 11.05 -6.76
C ARG A 26 9.40 11.46 -7.78
N ILE A 27 8.90 12.67 -7.67
CA ILE A 27 7.88 13.22 -8.57
C ILE A 27 8.51 14.31 -9.44
N GLY A 28 8.40 14.14 -10.76
CA GLY A 28 8.81 15.16 -11.71
C GLY A 28 7.69 16.17 -11.92
N VAL A 29 8.03 17.45 -11.99
CA VAL A 29 7.09 18.51 -12.36
C VAL A 29 7.62 19.24 -13.58
N PHE A 30 6.82 19.38 -14.62
CA PHE A 30 7.10 20.32 -15.70
C PHE A 30 5.82 21.07 -16.07
N GLY A 31 5.97 22.36 -16.34
CA GLY A 31 4.89 23.22 -16.80
C GLY A 31 4.78 23.17 -18.32
N VAL A 32 3.58 23.40 -18.85
CA VAL A 32 3.38 23.62 -20.29
C VAL A 32 2.77 24.99 -20.56
N GLY A 33 3.16 25.58 -21.69
CA GLY A 33 2.60 26.84 -22.17
C GLY A 33 2.80 26.99 -23.67
N TYR A 34 2.58 28.20 -24.19
CA TYR A 34 2.77 28.48 -25.61
C TYR A 34 3.64 29.70 -25.83
N PHE A 35 4.83 29.48 -26.40
CA PHE A 35 5.87 30.50 -26.49
C PHE A 35 5.48 31.78 -27.24
N LYS A 36 4.43 31.74 -28.07
CA LYS A 36 3.92 32.91 -28.77
C LYS A 36 3.35 33.95 -27.83
N TYR A 37 2.84 33.56 -26.67
CA TYR A 37 2.23 34.48 -25.71
C TYR A 37 3.25 35.41 -25.05
N TRP A 38 4.51 34.99 -24.89
CA TRP A 38 5.54 35.74 -24.17
C TRP A 38 5.86 37.11 -24.77
N GLY A 39 5.81 37.21 -26.11
CA GLY A 39 6.01 38.48 -26.82
C GLY A 39 4.71 39.24 -27.14
N GLN A 40 3.55 38.68 -26.78
CA GLN A 40 2.23 39.26 -27.04
C GLN A 40 1.62 39.91 -25.79
N PHE A 41 1.94 39.38 -24.61
CA PHE A 41 1.33 39.76 -23.34
C PHE A 41 2.42 39.99 -22.29
N ASP A 42 2.83 41.26 -22.11
CA ASP A 42 3.85 41.66 -21.15
C ASP A 42 3.50 41.19 -19.74
N GLY A 43 4.44 40.53 -19.06
CA GLY A 43 4.28 40.03 -17.68
C GLY A 43 3.63 38.65 -17.54
N LEU A 44 2.98 38.12 -18.59
CA LEU A 44 2.24 36.85 -18.49
C LEU A 44 3.15 35.68 -18.12
N LEU A 45 4.32 35.55 -18.78
CA LEU A 45 5.26 34.47 -18.49
C LEU A 45 5.67 34.46 -17.00
N ASP A 46 6.00 35.63 -16.45
CA ASP A 46 6.42 35.76 -15.06
C ASP A 46 5.30 35.35 -14.10
N ASP A 47 4.06 35.72 -14.40
CA ASP A 47 2.89 35.33 -13.60
C ASP A 47 2.59 33.82 -13.70
N LEU A 48 2.75 33.22 -14.87
CA LEU A 48 2.61 31.76 -15.03
C LEU A 48 3.71 30.98 -14.30
N LEU A 49 4.95 31.47 -14.30
CA LEU A 49 6.04 30.84 -13.53
C LEU A 49 5.79 30.95 -12.03
N LYS A 50 5.20 32.05 -11.55
CA LYS A 50 4.75 32.18 -10.15
C LYS A 50 3.65 31.17 -9.83
N LYS A 51 2.68 30.94 -10.73
CA LYS A 51 1.66 29.89 -10.55
C LYS A 51 2.32 28.52 -10.36
N GLN A 52 3.30 28.19 -11.21
CA GLN A 52 4.02 26.92 -11.12
C GLN A 52 4.78 26.80 -9.78
N THR A 53 5.44 27.87 -9.34
CA THR A 53 6.13 27.88 -8.03
C THR A 53 5.14 27.59 -6.89
N VAL A 54 3.97 28.23 -6.88
CA VAL A 54 2.93 27.97 -5.87
C VAL A 54 2.45 26.52 -5.91
N PHE A 55 2.26 25.95 -7.11
CA PHE A 55 1.88 24.54 -7.24
C PHE A 55 2.96 23.60 -6.66
N ILE A 56 4.23 23.85 -6.99
CA ILE A 56 5.36 23.08 -6.47
C ILE A 56 5.42 23.19 -4.94
N GLU A 57 5.35 24.41 -4.39
CA GLU A 57 5.36 24.67 -2.95
C GLU A 57 4.19 23.96 -2.24
N LYS A 58 3.00 23.92 -2.87
CA LYS A 58 1.84 23.18 -2.36
C LYS A 58 2.17 21.68 -2.23
N VAL A 59 2.74 21.05 -3.25
CA VAL A 59 3.10 19.62 -3.20
C VAL A 59 4.25 19.37 -2.22
N GLU A 60 5.26 20.24 -2.18
CA GLU A 60 6.38 20.15 -1.23
C GLU A 60 5.91 20.28 0.23
N SER A 61 4.87 21.07 0.49
CA SER A 61 4.31 21.26 1.84
C SER A 61 3.75 19.98 2.46
N LEU A 62 3.39 18.99 1.64
CA LEU A 62 2.97 17.66 2.11
C LEU A 62 4.12 16.88 2.77
N ASN A 63 5.37 17.28 2.52
CA ASN A 63 6.60 16.67 3.06
C ASN A 63 6.66 15.13 2.89
N SER A 64 6.00 14.62 1.85
CA SER A 64 5.85 13.20 1.58
C SER A 64 6.63 12.74 0.34
N VAL A 65 7.15 13.67 -0.47
CA VAL A 65 7.78 13.38 -1.77
C VAL A 65 9.10 14.14 -1.96
N GLU A 66 9.89 13.72 -2.95
CA GLU A 66 11.01 14.49 -3.51
C GLU A 66 10.55 15.08 -4.85
N ILE A 67 10.45 16.41 -4.95
CA ILE A 67 10.09 17.07 -6.20
C ILE A 67 11.35 17.35 -7.03
N ILE A 68 11.25 17.09 -8.32
CA ILE A 68 12.25 17.45 -9.32
C ILE A 68 11.57 18.35 -10.34
N ASP A 69 11.85 19.65 -10.25
CA ASP A 69 11.35 20.66 -11.18
C ASP A 69 12.17 20.64 -12.49
N PHE A 70 11.48 20.49 -13.62
CA PHE A 70 12.03 20.53 -14.96
C PHE A 70 11.72 21.83 -15.71
N GLY A 71 11.04 22.78 -15.06
CA GLY A 71 10.68 24.07 -15.60
C GLY A 71 9.58 24.00 -16.66
N LEU A 72 9.57 24.99 -17.55
CA LEU A 72 8.53 25.21 -18.56
C LEU A 72 8.88 24.62 -19.93
N VAL A 73 7.93 23.88 -20.50
CA VAL A 73 7.93 23.35 -21.87
C VAL A 73 6.89 24.11 -22.70
N ASP A 74 7.34 25.13 -23.41
CA ASP A 74 6.52 26.06 -24.20
C ASP A 74 6.69 25.92 -25.73
N ASP A 75 7.60 25.05 -26.16
CA ASP A 75 7.84 24.68 -27.55
C ASP A 75 8.26 23.21 -27.72
N VAL A 76 8.18 22.72 -28.96
CA VAL A 76 8.46 21.33 -29.30
C VAL A 76 9.93 20.94 -29.09
N THR A 77 10.89 21.85 -29.28
CA THR A 77 12.32 21.55 -29.11
C THR A 77 12.61 21.23 -27.66
N LYS A 78 12.10 22.05 -26.73
CA LYS A 78 12.21 21.79 -25.29
C LYS A 78 11.58 20.46 -24.88
N ALA A 79 10.46 20.07 -25.50
CA ALA A 79 9.83 18.78 -25.23
C ALA A 79 10.74 17.59 -25.59
N TYR A 80 11.42 17.63 -26.74
CA TYR A 80 12.38 16.59 -27.14
C TYR A 80 13.63 16.59 -26.23
N GLU A 81 14.11 17.76 -25.81
CA GLU A 81 15.23 17.88 -24.88
C GLU A 81 14.90 17.40 -23.45
N LEU A 82 13.62 17.45 -23.06
CA LEU A 82 13.15 17.04 -21.74
C LEU A 82 13.07 15.52 -21.58
N VAL A 83 12.68 14.78 -22.63
CA VAL A 83 12.53 13.31 -22.59
C VAL A 83 13.74 12.57 -21.98
N PRO A 84 15.00 12.81 -22.39
CA PRO A 84 16.14 12.12 -21.77
C PRO A 84 16.33 12.50 -20.29
N LYS A 85 15.98 13.72 -19.89
CA LYS A 85 16.08 14.18 -18.49
C LYS A 85 15.04 13.49 -17.60
N LEU A 86 13.80 13.37 -18.07
CA LEU A 86 12.74 12.64 -17.37
C LEU A 86 13.13 11.17 -17.15
N ASN A 87 13.63 10.51 -18.19
CA ASN A 87 14.10 9.12 -18.09
C ASN A 87 15.28 8.96 -17.11
N ALA A 88 16.22 9.90 -17.12
CA ALA A 88 17.39 9.84 -16.24
C ALA A 88 17.07 10.11 -14.76
N ALA A 89 15.97 10.79 -14.46
CA ALA A 89 15.62 11.19 -13.11
C ALA A 89 15.06 10.06 -12.23
N ASN A 90 14.78 8.88 -12.79
CA ASN A 90 14.21 7.73 -12.07
C ASN A 90 12.95 8.13 -11.28
N LEU A 91 11.99 8.70 -12.00
CA LEU A 91 10.74 9.22 -11.45
C LEU A 91 9.72 8.10 -11.23
N ASP A 92 8.92 8.24 -10.18
CA ASP A 92 7.82 7.33 -9.84
C ASP A 92 6.48 7.84 -10.40
N LEU A 93 6.34 9.16 -10.54
CA LEU A 93 5.19 9.84 -11.14
C LEU A 93 5.62 11.20 -11.71
N ILE A 94 4.86 11.73 -12.66
CA ILE A 94 5.07 13.06 -13.23
C ILE A 94 3.77 13.87 -13.14
N PHE A 95 3.86 15.11 -12.64
CA PHE A 95 2.84 16.13 -12.84
C PHE A 95 3.21 16.99 -14.06
N CYS A 96 2.29 17.07 -15.01
CA CYS A 96 2.32 18.01 -16.12
C CYS A 96 1.41 19.19 -15.75
N ASP A 97 2.01 20.30 -15.32
CA ASP A 97 1.30 21.49 -14.85
C ASP A 97 0.85 22.35 -16.04
N MET A 98 -0.46 22.47 -16.20
CA MET A 98 -1.11 23.10 -17.35
C MET A 98 -1.26 24.60 -17.11
N LEU A 99 -0.18 25.37 -17.21
CA LEU A 99 -0.18 26.79 -16.80
C LEU A 99 -1.08 27.70 -17.64
N THR A 100 -1.28 27.34 -18.91
CA THR A 100 -2.13 28.03 -19.91
C THR A 100 -2.33 27.09 -21.12
N TYR A 101 -2.83 27.60 -22.25
CA TYR A 101 -2.84 26.83 -23.49
C TYR A 101 -1.43 26.42 -23.93
N ALA A 102 -1.28 25.17 -24.32
CA ALA A 102 -0.08 24.59 -24.92
C ALA A 102 -0.49 23.68 -26.09
N THR A 103 0.30 23.69 -27.16
CA THR A 103 0.02 22.81 -28.31
C THR A 103 0.34 21.35 -27.97
N SER A 104 -0.42 20.38 -28.48
CA SER A 104 -0.13 18.94 -28.29
C SER A 104 1.28 18.52 -28.72
N SER A 105 1.96 19.32 -29.55
CA SER A 105 3.35 19.04 -29.95
C SER A 105 4.35 19.06 -28.79
N THR A 106 4.07 19.82 -27.71
CA THR A 106 4.91 19.86 -26.50
C THR A 106 4.72 18.64 -25.60
N PHE A 107 3.59 17.93 -25.72
CA PHE A 107 3.26 16.78 -24.90
C PHE A 107 3.40 15.44 -25.64
N GLY A 108 3.08 15.41 -26.93
CA GLY A 108 2.97 14.18 -27.73
C GLY A 108 4.25 13.34 -27.75
N VAL A 109 5.42 13.97 -27.81
CA VAL A 109 6.70 13.25 -27.74
C VAL A 109 6.98 12.70 -26.34
N ILE A 110 6.57 13.42 -25.30
CA ILE A 110 6.76 13.03 -23.90
C ILE A 110 5.92 11.80 -23.59
N ILE A 111 4.60 11.86 -23.78
CA ILE A 111 3.69 10.75 -23.48
C ILE A 111 3.99 9.49 -24.30
N LYS A 112 4.51 9.66 -25.51
CA LYS A 112 4.94 8.54 -26.36
C LYS A 112 6.20 7.85 -25.80
N SER A 113 7.12 8.61 -25.23
CA SER A 113 8.50 8.15 -24.94
C SER A 113 8.75 7.81 -23.47
N ILE A 114 7.81 8.15 -22.58
CA ILE A 114 7.91 7.93 -21.14
C ILE A 114 6.97 6.79 -20.72
N GLU A 115 7.48 5.92 -19.85
CA GLU A 115 6.68 4.87 -19.20
C GLU A 115 6.23 5.27 -17.78
N THR A 116 6.91 6.23 -17.15
CA THR A 116 6.47 6.80 -15.87
C THR A 116 5.06 7.38 -15.99
N PRO A 117 4.15 7.06 -15.05
CA PRO A 117 2.82 7.67 -14.98
C PRO A 117 2.84 9.19 -15.04
N ILE A 118 1.91 9.77 -15.82
CA ILE A 118 1.71 11.21 -15.94
C ILE A 118 0.30 11.56 -15.46
N VAL A 119 0.19 12.59 -14.64
CA VAL A 119 -1.06 13.25 -14.24
C VAL A 119 -1.04 14.67 -14.79
N LEU A 120 -2.09 15.07 -15.50
CA LEU A 120 -2.24 16.43 -15.99
C LEU A 120 -2.91 17.28 -14.89
N VAL A 121 -2.34 18.43 -14.58
CA VAL A 121 -2.79 19.27 -13.46
C VAL A 121 -3.19 20.63 -13.99
N ALA A 122 -4.48 20.97 -13.93
CA ALA A 122 -5.00 22.24 -14.41
C ALA A 122 -5.62 23.02 -13.24
N LEU A 123 -4.83 23.95 -12.68
CA LEU A 123 -5.19 24.70 -11.47
C LEU A 123 -5.35 26.18 -11.78
N GLN A 124 -6.59 26.58 -12.03
CA GLN A 124 -6.93 27.96 -12.31
C GLN A 124 -6.70 28.84 -11.05
N PRO A 125 -6.02 29.99 -11.13
CA PRO A 125 -5.82 30.85 -9.96
C PRO A 125 -7.12 31.41 -9.38
N ASP A 126 -7.97 31.97 -10.24
CA ASP A 126 -9.19 32.64 -9.83
C ASP A 126 -10.34 31.64 -9.70
N LYS A 127 -11.23 31.81 -8.72
CA LYS A 127 -12.45 30.97 -8.62
C LYS A 127 -13.46 31.24 -9.73
N ALA A 128 -13.41 32.44 -10.30
CA ALA A 128 -14.18 32.85 -11.47
C ALA A 128 -13.49 34.05 -12.12
N MET A 129 -13.50 34.09 -13.45
CA MET A 129 -13.03 35.27 -14.18
C MET A 129 -14.06 36.41 -14.05
N ASP A 130 -13.62 37.61 -13.66
CA ASP A 130 -14.46 38.80 -13.66
C ASP A 130 -14.68 39.31 -15.09
N TYR A 131 -15.84 38.98 -15.66
CA TYR A 131 -16.21 39.39 -17.01
C TYR A 131 -16.26 40.90 -17.23
N SER A 132 -16.44 41.70 -16.18
CA SER A 132 -16.48 43.17 -16.30
C SER A 132 -15.10 43.80 -16.50
N HIS A 133 -14.05 43.10 -16.07
CA HIS A 133 -12.64 43.48 -16.23
C HIS A 133 -11.85 42.47 -17.08
N ALA A 134 -12.55 41.58 -17.78
CA ALA A 134 -11.91 40.53 -18.56
C ALA A 134 -11.06 41.12 -19.69
N SER A 135 -9.90 40.50 -19.88
CA SER A 135 -8.97 40.78 -20.97
C SER A 135 -8.42 39.45 -21.47
N THR A 136 -7.84 39.43 -22.66
CA THR A 136 -7.14 38.23 -23.15
C THR A 136 -6.01 37.82 -22.20
N TYR A 137 -5.35 38.77 -21.53
CA TYR A 137 -4.38 38.48 -20.48
C TYR A 137 -5.01 37.66 -19.34
N LEU A 138 -6.12 38.16 -18.78
CA LEU A 138 -6.80 37.49 -17.66
C LEU A 138 -7.36 36.12 -18.07
N GLN A 139 -7.82 36.01 -19.32
CA GLN A 139 -8.20 34.72 -19.90
C GLN A 139 -7.01 33.77 -19.91
N LEU A 140 -5.89 34.13 -20.55
CA LEU A 140 -4.71 33.25 -20.67
C LEU A 140 -4.09 32.87 -19.33
N TYR A 141 -4.13 33.77 -18.35
CA TYR A 141 -3.70 33.51 -16.98
C TYR A 141 -4.55 32.46 -16.25
N ASN A 142 -5.82 32.31 -16.66
CA ASN A 142 -6.79 31.35 -16.12
C ASN A 142 -7.11 30.19 -17.09
N ASP A 143 -6.41 30.06 -18.23
CA ASP A 143 -6.76 29.11 -19.31
C ASP A 143 -6.06 27.74 -19.18
N ASP A 144 -6.00 27.20 -17.95
CA ASP A 144 -5.31 25.95 -17.61
C ASP A 144 -5.97 24.71 -18.24
N ILE A 145 -7.27 24.79 -18.54
CA ILE A 145 -8.07 23.66 -19.05
C ILE A 145 -7.93 23.45 -20.56
N CYS A 146 -7.65 24.51 -21.33
CA CYS A 146 -7.86 24.53 -22.78
C CYS A 146 -7.07 23.44 -23.54
N ALA A 147 -5.85 23.15 -23.09
CA ALA A 147 -4.99 22.12 -23.71
C ALA A 147 -5.31 20.69 -23.25
N LEU A 148 -6.07 20.47 -22.17
CA LEU A 148 -6.35 19.12 -21.65
C LEU A 148 -7.03 18.20 -22.68
N PRO A 149 -8.10 18.60 -23.40
CA PRO A 149 -8.72 17.72 -24.39
C PRO A 149 -7.79 17.41 -25.57
N GLU A 150 -6.96 18.37 -25.96
CA GLU A 150 -5.96 18.21 -27.02
C GLU A 150 -4.88 17.18 -26.59
N PHE A 151 -4.39 17.26 -25.35
CA PHE A 151 -3.40 16.32 -24.81
C PHE A 151 -3.99 14.92 -24.63
N ALA A 152 -5.21 14.83 -24.08
CA ALA A 152 -5.94 13.57 -23.94
C ALA A 152 -6.16 12.88 -25.30
N GLY A 153 -6.61 13.65 -26.30
CA GLY A 153 -6.80 13.15 -27.66
C GLY A 153 -5.49 12.65 -28.29
N VAL A 154 -4.37 13.35 -28.07
CA VAL A 154 -3.07 12.89 -28.57
C VAL A 154 -2.58 11.64 -27.86
N ALA A 155 -2.80 11.49 -26.54
CA ALA A 155 -2.41 10.30 -25.80
C ALA A 155 -3.06 9.02 -26.38
N VAL A 156 -4.37 9.09 -26.64
CA VAL A 156 -5.11 7.99 -27.29
C VAL A 156 -4.54 7.68 -28.67
N ARG A 157 -4.26 8.71 -29.48
CA ARG A 157 -3.67 8.55 -30.82
C ARG A 157 -2.24 7.98 -30.79
N MET A 158 -1.54 8.11 -29.66
CA MET A 158 -0.22 7.51 -29.42
C MET A 158 -0.32 6.09 -28.81
N GLY A 159 -1.51 5.52 -28.69
CA GLY A 159 -1.72 4.17 -28.14
C GLY A 159 -1.55 4.11 -26.62
N LYS A 160 -1.66 5.25 -25.94
CA LYS A 160 -1.61 5.35 -24.46
C LYS A 160 -3.02 5.57 -23.93
N LYS A 161 -3.26 5.19 -22.66
CA LYS A 161 -4.48 5.60 -21.94
C LYS A 161 -4.48 7.12 -21.77
N VAL A 162 -5.67 7.71 -21.66
CA VAL A 162 -5.79 9.13 -21.26
C VAL A 162 -5.17 9.27 -19.87
N PRO A 163 -4.21 10.20 -19.67
CA PRO A 163 -3.69 10.50 -18.35
C PRO A 163 -4.80 10.88 -17.37
N GLN A 164 -4.60 10.55 -16.09
CA GLN A 164 -5.47 11.10 -15.05
C GLN A 164 -5.30 12.63 -14.97
N MET A 165 -6.31 13.31 -14.45
CA MET A 165 -6.34 14.77 -14.40
C MET A 165 -6.77 15.25 -13.03
N ILE A 166 -6.14 16.33 -12.56
CA ILE A 166 -6.59 17.13 -11.41
C ILE A 166 -7.05 18.48 -11.96
N ILE A 167 -8.28 18.87 -11.64
CA ILE A 167 -8.91 20.10 -12.14
C ILE A 167 -9.54 20.84 -10.96
N GLY A 168 -9.14 22.09 -10.76
CA GLY A 168 -9.70 22.92 -9.69
C GLY A 168 -9.03 24.28 -9.62
N THR A 169 -9.01 24.88 -8.43
CA THR A 169 -8.32 26.16 -8.22
C THR A 169 -6.96 26.00 -7.54
N LEU A 170 -6.00 26.84 -7.92
CA LEU A 170 -4.64 26.83 -7.34
C LEU A 170 -4.65 27.15 -5.84
N TYR A 171 -5.58 28.01 -5.44
CA TYR A 171 -5.75 28.48 -4.07
C TYR A 171 -7.07 27.98 -3.49
N ASP A 172 -7.07 27.68 -2.18
CA ASP A 172 -8.26 27.39 -1.37
C ASP A 172 -9.22 26.35 -1.98
N ASP A 173 -8.67 25.22 -2.41
CA ASP A 173 -9.42 24.09 -2.99
C ASP A 173 -9.08 22.76 -2.28
N PRO A 174 -9.85 22.38 -1.25
CA PRO A 174 -9.64 21.14 -0.52
C PRO A 174 -9.78 19.86 -1.37
N ALA A 175 -10.51 19.92 -2.49
CA ALA A 175 -10.64 18.76 -3.37
C ALA A 175 -9.33 18.50 -4.12
N VAL A 176 -8.71 19.55 -4.66
CA VAL A 176 -7.37 19.50 -5.26
C VAL A 176 -6.33 19.03 -4.25
N ASP A 177 -6.36 19.57 -3.03
CA ASP A 177 -5.42 19.16 -1.97
C ASP A 177 -5.53 17.65 -1.69
N SER A 178 -6.75 17.11 -1.62
CA SER A 178 -6.99 15.67 -1.43
C SER A 178 -6.51 14.83 -2.63
N GLU A 179 -6.71 15.29 -3.87
CA GLU A 179 -6.23 14.58 -5.06
C GLU A 179 -4.70 14.56 -5.13
N LEU A 180 -4.04 15.69 -4.80
CA LEU A 180 -2.58 15.75 -4.75
C LEU A 180 -2.01 14.80 -3.70
N GLU A 181 -2.62 14.75 -2.51
CA GLU A 181 -2.26 13.77 -1.48
C GLU A 181 -2.43 12.33 -1.97
N GLU A 182 -3.54 12.02 -2.66
CA GLU A 182 -3.79 10.70 -3.24
C GLU A 182 -2.68 10.30 -4.22
N TYR A 183 -2.33 11.15 -5.19
CA TYR A 183 -1.28 10.84 -6.16
C TYR A 183 0.11 10.76 -5.55
N CYS A 184 0.39 11.51 -4.48
CA CYS A 184 1.63 11.35 -3.72
C CYS A 184 1.70 9.97 -3.05
N ARG A 185 0.59 9.46 -2.50
CA ARG A 185 0.52 8.11 -1.93
C ARG A 185 0.61 7.02 -3.01
N ILE A 186 -0.04 7.21 -4.16
CA ILE A 186 0.11 6.32 -5.32
C ILE A 186 1.58 6.25 -5.76
N ALA A 187 2.28 7.39 -5.85
CA ALA A 187 3.70 7.41 -6.19
C ALA A 187 4.54 6.63 -5.17
N ALA A 188 4.21 6.70 -3.87
CA ALA A 188 4.90 5.93 -2.83
C ALA A 188 4.68 4.41 -2.98
N VAL A 189 3.48 3.98 -3.37
CA VAL A 189 3.17 2.57 -3.69
C VAL A 189 4.02 2.10 -4.88
N LEU A 190 4.02 2.86 -5.97
CA LEU A 190 4.75 2.52 -7.19
C LEU A 190 6.27 2.45 -6.95
N HIS A 191 6.80 3.38 -6.16
CA HIS A 191 8.21 3.40 -5.75
C HIS A 191 8.60 2.12 -4.99
N ASP A 192 7.85 1.79 -3.93
CA ASP A 192 8.18 0.66 -3.07
C ASP A 192 8.02 -0.66 -3.82
N LEU A 193 6.95 -0.85 -4.62
CA LEU A 193 6.78 -2.07 -5.41
C LEU A 193 7.97 -2.33 -6.34
N LYS A 194 8.49 -1.28 -7.00
CA LYS A 194 9.62 -1.36 -7.93
C LYS A 194 10.93 -1.81 -7.27
N THR A 195 11.08 -1.64 -5.97
CA THR A 195 12.34 -1.86 -5.25
C THR A 195 12.24 -2.86 -4.10
N ALA A 196 11.03 -3.31 -3.77
CA ALA A 196 10.76 -4.16 -2.61
C ALA A 196 11.52 -5.48 -2.67
N LYS A 197 12.05 -5.88 -1.51
CA LYS A 197 12.66 -7.18 -1.26
C LYS A 197 11.76 -8.01 -0.37
N ILE A 198 10.95 -8.87 -0.98
CA ILE A 198 10.02 -9.73 -0.24
C ILE A 198 10.71 -11.06 0.03
N GLY A 199 10.91 -11.38 1.31
CA GLY A 199 11.40 -12.69 1.71
C GLY A 199 10.36 -13.75 1.45
N HIS A 200 10.80 -14.94 1.05
CA HIS A 200 9.95 -16.10 0.85
C HIS A 200 10.57 -17.32 1.53
N ILE A 201 9.85 -17.95 2.46
CA ILE A 201 10.29 -19.17 3.14
C ILE A 201 9.28 -20.29 2.87
N GLY A 202 9.80 -21.40 2.35
CA GLY A 202 9.06 -22.65 2.19
C GLY A 202 8.04 -22.63 1.05
N HIS A 203 6.81 -23.06 1.32
CA HIS A 203 5.80 -23.33 0.28
C HIS A 203 4.37 -23.21 0.84
N PRO A 204 3.32 -23.07 -0.01
CA PRO A 204 1.94 -23.15 0.45
C PRO A 204 1.62 -24.49 1.14
N ILE A 205 0.70 -24.47 2.10
CA ILE A 205 0.23 -25.68 2.80
C ILE A 205 -0.40 -26.63 1.78
N GLU A 206 0.08 -27.88 1.70
CA GLU A 206 -0.44 -28.94 0.80
C GLU A 206 -0.83 -28.42 -0.60
N ALA A 207 0.04 -27.61 -1.21
CA ALA A 207 -0.18 -27.00 -2.51
C ALA A 207 -1.56 -26.32 -2.67
N MET A 208 -2.02 -25.54 -1.69
CA MET A 208 -3.19 -24.65 -1.83
C MET A 208 -3.07 -23.83 -3.13
N LEU A 209 -3.79 -24.29 -4.16
CA LEU A 209 -3.47 -23.97 -5.55
C LEU A 209 -3.69 -22.50 -5.90
N ASP A 210 -4.57 -21.82 -5.18
CA ASP A 210 -4.81 -20.39 -5.35
C ASP A 210 -3.69 -19.53 -4.79
N MET A 211 -2.85 -20.03 -3.88
CA MET A 211 -1.70 -19.30 -3.31
C MET A 211 -0.46 -19.32 -4.19
N HIS A 212 -0.35 -20.28 -5.11
CA HIS A 212 0.84 -20.44 -5.93
C HIS A 212 1.14 -19.20 -6.78
N SER A 213 2.42 -18.88 -6.86
CA SER A 213 3.02 -17.87 -7.72
C SER A 213 4.49 -18.22 -7.90
N ASP A 214 5.10 -17.78 -8.99
CA ASP A 214 6.56 -17.86 -9.15
C ASP A 214 7.19 -16.47 -9.02
N SER A 215 8.46 -16.45 -8.60
CA SER A 215 9.19 -15.20 -8.37
C SER A 215 9.37 -14.36 -9.63
N THR A 216 9.47 -15.00 -10.82
CA THR A 216 9.62 -14.27 -12.09
C THR A 216 8.37 -13.48 -12.40
N MET A 217 7.18 -14.06 -12.17
CA MET A 217 5.90 -13.38 -12.36
C MET A 217 5.78 -12.14 -11.47
N LEU A 218 6.17 -12.23 -10.19
CA LEU A 218 6.14 -11.09 -9.27
C LEU A 218 7.12 -9.98 -9.69
N THR A 219 8.34 -10.34 -10.09
CA THR A 219 9.32 -9.37 -10.63
C THR A 219 8.83 -8.74 -11.94
N ALA A 220 8.21 -9.51 -12.83
CA ALA A 220 7.74 -9.01 -14.12
C ALA A 220 6.59 -8.00 -13.98
N HIS A 221 5.68 -8.21 -13.04
CA HIS A 221 4.51 -7.35 -12.85
C HIS A 221 4.76 -6.16 -11.91
N PHE A 222 5.57 -6.34 -10.87
CA PHE A 222 5.74 -5.31 -9.84
C PHE A 222 7.16 -4.71 -9.79
N GLY A 223 8.16 -5.40 -10.34
CA GLY A 223 9.58 -5.06 -10.16
C GLY A 223 10.18 -5.57 -8.84
N ALA A 224 9.36 -6.15 -7.96
CA ALA A 224 9.80 -6.65 -6.67
C ALA A 224 10.78 -7.83 -6.82
N HIS A 225 11.79 -7.87 -5.95
CA HIS A 225 12.73 -8.98 -5.84
C HIS A 225 12.30 -9.95 -4.75
N ILE A 226 12.07 -11.21 -5.12
CA ILE A 226 11.76 -12.27 -4.15
C ILE A 226 13.05 -12.88 -3.64
N VAL A 227 13.33 -12.68 -2.35
CA VAL A 227 14.50 -13.22 -1.68
C VAL A 227 14.16 -14.62 -1.19
N GLN A 228 14.80 -15.63 -1.79
CA GLN A 228 14.69 -17.01 -1.36
C GLN A 228 15.39 -17.17 0.00
N CYS A 229 14.63 -17.54 1.02
CA CYS A 229 15.06 -17.59 2.41
C CYS A 229 14.82 -18.97 2.99
N GLU A 230 15.68 -19.37 3.93
CA GLU A 230 15.61 -20.69 4.55
C GLU A 230 15.18 -20.58 6.02
N ALA A 231 14.32 -21.50 6.48
CA ALA A 231 13.79 -21.47 7.85
C ALA A 231 14.90 -21.50 8.92
N HIS A 232 16.00 -22.22 8.66
CA HIS A 232 17.13 -22.32 9.59
C HIS A 232 17.81 -20.97 9.85
N GLU A 233 17.65 -19.98 8.97
CA GLU A 233 18.25 -18.66 9.14
C GLU A 233 17.57 -17.90 10.29
N ILE A 234 16.26 -18.05 10.46
CA ILE A 234 15.52 -17.51 11.62
C ILE A 234 15.89 -18.32 12.88
N VAL A 235 15.92 -19.65 12.78
CA VAL A 235 16.29 -20.53 13.91
C VAL A 235 17.69 -20.21 14.44
N THR A 236 18.63 -19.88 13.57
CA THR A 236 19.97 -19.45 13.97
C THR A 236 19.91 -18.16 14.81
N GLN A 237 19.08 -17.19 14.41
CA GLN A 237 18.89 -15.96 15.19
C GLN A 237 18.17 -16.22 16.52
N TYR A 238 17.27 -17.20 16.56
CA TYR A 238 16.58 -17.62 17.78
C TYR A 238 17.56 -18.13 18.84
N HIS A 239 18.51 -18.98 18.46
CA HIS A 239 19.57 -19.44 19.37
C HIS A 239 20.56 -18.35 19.77
N GLN A 240 20.67 -17.27 18.99
CA GLN A 240 21.55 -16.13 19.25
C GLN A 240 20.83 -14.97 19.95
N ALA A 241 19.55 -15.11 20.28
CA ALA A 241 18.82 -14.13 21.07
C ALA A 241 19.37 -14.10 22.50
N THR A 242 19.70 -12.91 22.98
CA THR A 242 20.20 -12.71 24.35
C THR A 242 19.04 -12.47 25.31
N ASP A 243 19.21 -12.80 26.60
CA ASP A 243 18.19 -12.57 27.62
C ASP A 243 17.72 -11.10 27.66
N ALA A 244 18.66 -10.16 27.52
CA ALA A 244 18.35 -8.73 27.50
C ALA A 244 17.47 -8.31 26.32
N GLU A 245 17.69 -8.89 25.13
CA GLU A 245 16.83 -8.64 23.96
C GLU A 245 15.45 -9.26 24.15
N ILE A 246 15.40 -10.48 24.69
CA ILE A 246 14.15 -11.20 24.95
C ILE A 246 13.30 -10.43 25.96
N ASP A 247 13.89 -10.00 27.08
CA ASP A 247 13.17 -9.28 28.12
C ASP A 247 12.66 -7.92 27.64
N ALA A 248 13.43 -7.19 26.84
CA ALA A 248 12.96 -5.95 26.22
C ALA A 248 11.74 -6.19 25.28
N VAL A 249 11.76 -7.28 24.51
CA VAL A 249 10.60 -7.64 23.66
C VAL A 249 9.40 -8.09 24.50
N LYS A 250 9.59 -8.80 25.62
CA LYS A 250 8.49 -9.13 26.53
C LYS A 250 7.84 -7.87 27.09
N GLU A 251 8.64 -6.90 27.54
CA GLU A 251 8.13 -5.60 28.01
C GLU A 251 7.32 -4.91 26.91
N ARG A 252 7.83 -4.89 25.67
CA ARG A 252 7.11 -4.33 24.52
C ARG A 252 5.80 -5.05 24.24
N ILE A 253 5.77 -6.38 24.31
CA ILE A 253 4.54 -7.18 24.14
C ILE A 253 3.52 -6.82 25.22
N LEU A 254 3.93 -6.83 26.50
CA LEU A 254 3.04 -6.55 27.62
C LEU A 254 2.59 -5.08 27.71
N ALA A 255 3.38 -4.15 27.17
CA ALA A 255 2.98 -2.75 27.05
C ALA A 255 1.94 -2.53 25.94
N PHE A 256 1.89 -3.41 24.94
CA PHE A 256 1.03 -3.26 23.77
C PHE A 256 -0.26 -4.07 23.88
N PHE A 257 -0.18 -5.33 24.33
CA PHE A 257 -1.31 -6.25 24.40
C PHE A 257 -1.90 -6.32 25.81
N ASP A 258 -3.22 -6.45 25.90
CA ASP A 258 -3.88 -6.91 27.13
C ASP A 258 -3.83 -8.45 27.22
N THR A 259 -3.81 -8.99 28.43
CA THR A 259 -3.72 -10.44 28.70
C THR A 259 -4.81 -10.91 29.68
N PRO A 260 -6.10 -10.78 29.33
CA PRO A 260 -7.22 -11.09 30.21
C PRO A 260 -7.41 -12.59 30.40
N ASP A 261 -8.11 -12.97 31.48
CA ASP A 261 -8.54 -14.36 31.68
C ASP A 261 -9.52 -14.81 30.57
N PRO A 262 -9.49 -16.09 30.15
CA PRO A 262 -10.36 -16.60 29.08
C PRO A 262 -11.82 -16.68 29.54
N VAL A 263 -12.76 -16.52 28.59
CA VAL A 263 -14.21 -16.52 28.88
C VAL A 263 -14.88 -17.84 28.52
N SER A 264 -15.01 -18.18 27.23
CA SER A 264 -15.87 -19.29 26.78
C SER A 264 -15.23 -20.31 25.83
N ASP A 265 -14.07 -20.04 25.22
CA ASP A 265 -13.39 -21.00 24.34
C ASP A 265 -12.51 -21.97 25.15
N PRO A 266 -12.75 -23.29 25.11
CA PRO A 266 -11.94 -24.28 25.85
C PRO A 266 -10.48 -24.41 25.36
N ILE A 267 -10.15 -23.87 24.17
CA ILE A 267 -8.80 -23.88 23.59
C ILE A 267 -7.96 -22.71 24.11
N SER A 268 -8.60 -21.64 24.58
CA SER A 268 -7.97 -20.38 24.97
C SER A 268 -7.66 -20.34 26.48
N GLU A 269 -6.47 -19.87 26.84
CA GLU A 269 -5.98 -19.72 28.21
C GLU A 269 -5.36 -18.33 28.41
N LYS A 270 -5.20 -17.93 29.68
CA LYS A 270 -4.40 -16.75 30.02
C LYS A 270 -2.99 -16.92 29.46
N LEU A 271 -2.36 -15.82 29.04
CA LEU A 271 -0.97 -15.84 28.59
C LEU A 271 -0.07 -16.46 29.65
N ARG A 272 0.64 -17.55 29.29
CA ARG A 272 1.63 -18.21 30.16
C ARG A 272 2.99 -17.55 29.97
N ASP A 273 3.76 -17.41 31.05
CA ASP A 273 5.12 -16.86 30.99
C ASP A 273 6.03 -17.61 30.00
N SER A 274 5.84 -18.94 29.88
CA SER A 274 6.57 -19.76 28.90
C SER A 274 6.25 -19.41 27.46
N ASP A 275 4.98 -19.15 27.14
CA ASP A 275 4.55 -18.82 25.78
C ASP A 275 4.94 -17.38 25.43
N LEU A 276 4.88 -16.47 26.41
CA LEU A 276 5.42 -15.12 26.28
C LEU A 276 6.92 -15.14 25.99
N HIS A 277 7.70 -15.98 26.70
CA HIS A 277 9.13 -16.12 26.46
C HIS A 277 9.44 -16.63 25.05
N ILE A 278 8.77 -17.70 24.61
CA ILE A 278 8.94 -18.26 23.25
C ILE A 278 8.57 -17.22 22.19
N ALA A 279 7.42 -16.56 22.34
CA ALA A 279 6.97 -15.53 21.41
C ALA A 279 7.94 -14.34 21.33
N ALA A 280 8.48 -13.90 22.47
CA ALA A 280 9.47 -12.82 22.52
C ALA A 280 10.80 -13.24 21.85
N GLN A 281 11.30 -14.45 22.13
CA GLN A 281 12.52 -14.95 21.51
C GLN A 281 12.37 -15.15 19.99
N ALA A 282 11.22 -15.65 19.54
CA ALA A 282 10.89 -15.77 18.12
C ALA A 282 10.80 -14.39 17.43
N ALA A 283 10.21 -13.39 18.10
CA ALA A 283 10.16 -12.02 17.59
C ALA A 283 11.56 -11.38 17.47
N VAL A 284 12.45 -11.56 18.46
CA VAL A 284 13.86 -11.12 18.37
C VAL A 284 14.56 -11.77 17.17
N ALA A 285 14.37 -13.08 17.00
CA ALA A 285 14.97 -13.83 15.89
C ALA A 285 14.52 -13.28 14.52
N LEU A 286 13.21 -13.05 14.39
CA LEU A 286 12.59 -12.55 13.19
C LEU A 286 13.07 -11.13 12.83
N GLU A 287 13.14 -10.23 13.80
CA GLU A 287 13.65 -8.86 13.60
C GLU A 287 15.11 -8.85 13.15
N LYS A 288 15.96 -9.67 13.80
CA LYS A 288 17.37 -9.84 13.39
C LYS A 288 17.49 -10.38 11.97
N PHE A 289 16.69 -11.39 11.64
CA PHE A 289 16.67 -12.00 10.31
C PHE A 289 16.25 -11.00 9.22
N ILE A 290 15.14 -10.28 9.41
CA ILE A 290 14.64 -9.27 8.48
C ILE A 290 15.70 -8.19 8.23
N LYS A 291 16.34 -7.71 9.31
CA LYS A 291 17.41 -6.71 9.22
C LYS A 291 18.64 -7.22 8.48
N ALA A 292 19.07 -8.46 8.76
CA ALA A 292 20.22 -9.08 8.10
C ALA A 292 19.99 -9.25 6.59
N LYS A 293 18.78 -9.66 6.20
CA LYS A 293 18.38 -9.86 4.80
C LYS A 293 17.95 -8.57 4.09
N LYS A 294 17.71 -7.47 4.83
CA LYS A 294 17.22 -6.18 4.33
C LYS A 294 15.90 -6.35 3.56
N LEU A 295 14.96 -7.06 4.18
CA LEU A 295 13.65 -7.32 3.59
C LEU A 295 12.74 -6.10 3.75
N ASP A 296 11.69 -6.05 2.92
CA ASP A 296 10.57 -5.11 2.93
C ASP A 296 9.22 -5.80 3.16
N GLY A 297 9.21 -7.13 3.18
CA GLY A 297 8.07 -7.99 3.51
C GLY A 297 8.53 -9.43 3.67
N LEU A 298 7.67 -10.29 4.23
CA LEU A 298 7.93 -11.73 4.34
C LEU A 298 6.64 -12.52 4.12
N ALA A 299 6.64 -13.42 3.14
CA ALA A 299 5.66 -14.51 3.04
C ALA A 299 6.33 -15.81 3.49
N TYR A 300 5.70 -16.56 4.40
CA TYR A 300 6.32 -17.76 4.94
C TYR A 300 5.33 -18.87 5.24
N TYR A 301 5.78 -20.11 5.04
CA TYR A 301 5.25 -21.28 5.72
C TYR A 301 6.31 -22.37 5.71
N TYR A 302 6.55 -22.97 6.87
CA TYR A 302 7.43 -24.13 6.98
C TYR A 302 7.04 -24.94 8.22
N ASP A 303 6.71 -26.23 8.02
CA ASP A 303 6.22 -27.09 9.09
C ASP A 303 7.32 -27.43 10.13
N GLY A 304 8.53 -27.69 9.64
CA GLY A 304 9.64 -28.16 10.47
C GLY A 304 9.44 -29.59 11.01
N PRO A 305 10.53 -30.31 11.35
CA PRO A 305 10.41 -31.65 11.93
C PRO A 305 9.67 -31.63 13.28
N GLU A 306 8.92 -32.70 13.57
CA GLU A 306 8.25 -32.87 14.86
C GLU A 306 9.23 -32.80 16.04
N GLY A 307 8.88 -32.04 17.07
CA GLY A 307 9.71 -31.84 18.26
C GLY A 307 10.99 -31.02 18.04
N SER A 308 11.20 -30.43 16.87
CA SER A 308 12.37 -29.60 16.59
C SER A 308 12.18 -28.14 16.97
N ASP A 309 13.28 -27.44 17.26
CA ASP A 309 13.30 -25.99 17.41
C ASP A 309 12.80 -25.28 16.15
N THR A 310 13.01 -25.86 14.96
CA THR A 310 12.47 -25.30 13.72
C THR A 310 10.94 -25.25 13.74
N ARG A 311 10.27 -26.32 14.18
CA ARG A 311 8.80 -26.31 14.31
C ARG A 311 8.35 -25.33 15.39
N VAL A 312 9.07 -25.24 16.51
CA VAL A 312 8.76 -24.26 17.58
C VAL A 312 8.84 -22.83 17.04
N VAL A 313 9.96 -22.45 16.40
CA VAL A 313 10.18 -21.10 15.87
C VAL A 313 9.17 -20.76 14.80
N MET A 314 8.99 -21.62 13.79
CA MET A 314 8.12 -21.31 12.64
C MET A 314 6.64 -21.27 13.00
N SER A 315 6.21 -21.95 14.06
CA SER A 315 4.83 -21.88 14.59
C SER A 315 4.58 -20.71 15.54
N ASN A 316 5.62 -20.04 16.05
CA ASN A 316 5.51 -18.97 17.05
C ASN A 316 5.88 -17.56 16.52
N LEU A 317 5.79 -17.34 15.21
CA LEU A 317 6.07 -16.02 14.60
C LEU A 317 4.91 -15.01 14.73
N ILE A 318 3.69 -15.45 15.09
CA ILE A 318 2.45 -14.64 15.05
C ILE A 318 2.58 -13.29 15.77
N VAL A 319 3.15 -13.28 16.99
CA VAL A 319 3.31 -12.05 17.79
C VAL A 319 4.31 -11.11 17.13
N GLY A 320 5.49 -11.62 16.75
CA GLY A 320 6.53 -10.84 16.07
C GLY A 320 6.02 -10.24 14.76
N ASN A 321 5.29 -11.05 13.97
CA ASN A 321 4.68 -10.58 12.73
C ASN A 321 3.67 -9.46 12.97
N SER A 322 2.81 -9.59 13.99
CA SER A 322 1.77 -8.57 14.26
C SER A 322 2.41 -7.24 14.67
N LEU A 323 3.46 -7.28 15.49
CA LEU A 323 4.27 -6.10 15.85
C LEU A 323 4.91 -5.44 14.62
N LEU A 324 5.52 -6.25 13.75
CA LEU A 324 6.13 -5.78 12.50
C LEU A 324 5.10 -5.20 11.52
N GLN A 325 3.92 -5.81 11.43
CA GLN A 325 2.85 -5.32 10.57
C GLN A 325 2.27 -4.01 11.07
N GLY A 326 2.12 -3.83 12.39
CA GLY A 326 1.82 -2.53 13.00
C GLY A 326 2.92 -1.47 12.76
N ALA A 327 4.16 -1.90 12.53
CA ALA A 327 5.28 -1.04 12.14
C ALA A 327 5.33 -0.73 10.63
N GLY A 328 4.41 -1.30 9.84
CA GLY A 328 4.34 -1.10 8.39
C GLY A 328 5.19 -2.07 7.57
N PHE A 329 5.48 -3.25 8.13
CA PHE A 329 6.16 -4.34 7.43
C PHE A 329 5.17 -5.46 7.08
N PRO A 330 4.83 -5.69 5.80
CA PRO A 330 3.89 -6.73 5.41
C PRO A 330 4.42 -8.14 5.73
N MET A 331 3.67 -8.86 6.55
CA MET A 331 3.93 -10.25 6.94
C MET A 331 2.77 -11.12 6.48
N CYS A 332 3.01 -12.20 5.76
CA CYS A 332 1.95 -13.06 5.26
C CYS A 332 2.24 -14.52 5.59
N GLY A 333 1.26 -15.17 6.21
CA GLY A 333 1.34 -16.60 6.50
C GLY A 333 1.18 -17.43 5.22
N GLU A 334 1.27 -18.75 5.39
CA GLU A 334 0.87 -19.73 4.36
C GLU A 334 1.61 -19.59 3.03
N SER A 335 2.78 -18.94 3.07
CA SER A 335 3.62 -18.67 1.90
C SER A 335 2.90 -17.85 0.81
N ASP A 336 1.90 -17.04 1.16
CA ASP A 336 1.14 -16.27 0.18
C ASP A 336 1.84 -14.95 -0.20
N LEU A 337 2.64 -15.02 -1.26
CA LEU A 337 3.33 -13.85 -1.82
C LEU A 337 2.36 -12.83 -2.44
N LYS A 338 1.23 -13.27 -2.99
CA LYS A 338 0.30 -12.37 -3.67
C LYS A 338 -0.41 -11.47 -2.66
N THR A 339 -0.86 -12.04 -1.55
CA THR A 339 -1.44 -11.25 -0.46
C THR A 339 -0.38 -10.40 0.25
N CYS A 340 0.86 -10.88 0.38
CA CYS A 340 1.96 -10.04 0.90
C CYS A 340 2.15 -8.75 0.09
N ILE A 341 2.06 -8.81 -1.26
CA ILE A 341 2.08 -7.63 -2.13
C ILE A 341 0.84 -6.75 -1.92
N ALA A 342 -0.35 -7.34 -1.81
CA ALA A 342 -1.58 -6.59 -1.54
C ALA A 342 -1.47 -5.80 -0.21
N MET A 343 -0.91 -6.43 0.82
CA MET A 343 -0.65 -5.80 2.11
C MET A 343 0.36 -4.66 2.01
N LEU A 344 1.43 -4.82 1.22
CA LEU A 344 2.40 -3.75 0.94
C LEU A 344 1.72 -2.53 0.31
N ILE A 345 0.85 -2.75 -0.68
CA ILE A 345 0.10 -1.67 -1.36
C ILE A 345 -0.74 -0.89 -0.35
N MET A 346 -1.54 -1.59 0.46
CA MET A 346 -2.42 -0.94 1.44
C MET A 346 -1.63 -0.21 2.53
N GLU A 347 -0.50 -0.75 2.96
CA GLU A 347 0.35 -0.09 3.95
C GLU A 347 0.98 1.20 3.39
N ARG A 348 1.29 1.23 2.10
CA ARG A 348 1.87 2.43 1.43
C ARG A 348 0.82 3.51 1.18
N LEU A 349 -0.45 3.13 1.12
CA LEU A 349 -1.58 4.05 1.12
C LEU A 349 -1.91 4.62 2.52
N ASP A 350 -1.25 4.13 3.58
CA ASP A 350 -1.51 4.48 5.00
C ASP A 350 -2.91 4.06 5.46
N ILE A 351 -3.43 2.97 4.90
CA ILE A 351 -4.77 2.42 5.20
C ILE A 351 -4.73 1.08 5.92
N GLY A 352 -3.54 0.58 6.27
CA GLY A 352 -3.35 -0.71 6.93
C GLY A 352 -2.86 -1.79 5.96
N GLY A 353 -3.65 -2.84 5.74
CA GLY A 353 -3.19 -4.04 5.04
C GLY A 353 -3.00 -5.21 6.00
N SER A 354 -4.06 -5.52 6.75
CA SER A 354 -4.15 -6.72 7.58
C SER A 354 -4.34 -7.95 6.70
N PHE A 355 -3.70 -9.06 7.05
CA PHE A 355 -3.97 -10.34 6.41
C PHE A 355 -5.35 -10.83 6.86
N ALA A 356 -6.20 -11.22 5.93
CA ALA A 356 -7.55 -11.63 6.25
C ALA A 356 -8.08 -12.66 5.24
N GLU A 357 -9.08 -13.41 5.69
CA GLU A 357 -9.95 -14.28 4.93
C GLU A 357 -11.39 -14.16 5.43
N PHE A 358 -12.31 -14.84 4.75
CA PHE A 358 -13.68 -14.97 5.22
C PHE A 358 -13.85 -16.15 6.19
N HIS A 359 -14.37 -15.85 7.37
CA HIS A 359 -14.85 -16.76 8.38
C HIS A 359 -16.39 -16.83 8.34
N PRO A 360 -17.05 -17.75 9.09
CA PRO A 360 -18.46 -18.09 8.88
C PRO A 360 -19.41 -16.90 8.72
N VAL A 361 -20.39 -17.09 7.84
CA VAL A 361 -21.44 -16.10 7.56
C VAL A 361 -22.53 -16.17 8.63
N ASP A 362 -22.92 -15.03 9.17
CA ASP A 362 -24.14 -14.88 9.95
C ASP A 362 -25.29 -14.47 9.03
N PHE A 363 -26.10 -15.44 8.62
CA PHE A 363 -27.27 -15.19 7.76
C PHE A 363 -28.45 -14.53 8.50
N LYS A 364 -28.40 -14.43 9.83
CA LYS A 364 -29.47 -13.81 10.62
C LYS A 364 -29.28 -12.30 10.69
N GLU A 365 -28.03 -11.85 10.81
CA GLU A 365 -27.65 -10.44 10.88
C GLU A 365 -26.95 -9.93 9.60
N ASP A 366 -26.88 -10.76 8.56
CA ASP A 366 -26.42 -10.42 7.20
C ASP A 366 -24.99 -9.86 7.12
N PHE A 367 -24.05 -10.50 7.83
CA PHE A 367 -22.64 -10.16 7.79
C PHE A 367 -21.77 -11.42 7.65
N VAL A 368 -20.53 -11.24 7.22
CA VAL A 368 -19.50 -12.29 7.20
C VAL A 368 -18.40 -11.93 8.20
N LEU A 369 -17.90 -12.91 8.94
CA LEU A 369 -16.72 -12.67 9.78
C LEU A 369 -15.49 -12.53 8.86
N VAL A 370 -14.66 -11.52 9.12
CA VAL A 370 -13.45 -11.24 8.35
C VAL A 370 -12.27 -11.21 9.32
N GLY A 371 -11.25 -12.02 9.07
CA GLY A 371 -10.23 -12.30 10.07
C GLY A 371 -9.17 -13.29 9.59
N HIS A 372 -8.25 -13.68 10.47
CA HIS A 372 -7.32 -14.79 10.28
C HIS A 372 -6.74 -15.19 11.65
N ASP A 373 -5.91 -16.24 11.70
CA ASP A 373 -5.08 -16.61 12.87
C ASP A 373 -3.84 -15.69 13.08
N GLY A 374 -3.65 -14.71 12.20
CA GLY A 374 -2.48 -13.83 12.14
C GLY A 374 -1.62 -14.07 10.90
N PRO A 375 -0.74 -13.11 10.56
CA PRO A 375 -0.48 -11.87 11.29
C PRO A 375 -1.41 -10.72 10.91
N HIS A 376 -1.56 -9.75 11.80
CA HIS A 376 -2.49 -8.65 11.55
C HIS A 376 -1.91 -7.28 11.84
N ASN A 377 -2.39 -6.28 11.08
CA ASN A 377 -1.99 -4.90 11.27
C ASN A 377 -2.70 -4.29 12.49
N ILE A 378 -2.07 -4.38 13.64
CA ILE A 378 -2.58 -3.83 14.91
C ILE A 378 -2.74 -2.30 14.89
N ALA A 379 -2.18 -1.56 13.92
CA ALA A 379 -2.39 -0.11 13.80
C ALA A 379 -3.82 0.26 13.34
N ILE A 380 -4.55 -0.72 12.77
CA ILE A 380 -5.95 -0.57 12.39
C ILE A 380 -6.90 -1.32 13.34
N ALA A 381 -6.43 -1.73 14.52
CA ALA A 381 -7.28 -2.35 15.54
C ALA A 381 -8.23 -1.32 16.19
N GLU A 382 -9.41 -1.81 16.55
CA GLU A 382 -10.38 -1.20 17.45
C GLU A 382 -9.97 -1.55 18.89
N GLY A 383 -9.73 -0.54 19.72
CA GLY A 383 -9.26 -0.74 21.09
C GLY A 383 -7.86 -1.37 21.19
N GLN A 384 -7.56 -1.90 22.38
CA GLN A 384 -6.28 -2.55 22.66
C GLN A 384 -6.34 -4.04 22.27
N PRO A 385 -5.40 -4.53 21.43
CA PRO A 385 -5.35 -5.95 21.08
C PRO A 385 -5.08 -6.86 22.28
N VAL A 386 -5.53 -8.11 22.18
CA VAL A 386 -5.48 -9.11 23.24
C VAL A 386 -4.52 -10.24 22.87
N LEU A 387 -3.73 -10.72 23.85
CA LEU A 387 -2.86 -11.88 23.69
C LEU A 387 -3.28 -13.02 24.63
N ARG A 388 -3.45 -14.23 24.07
CA ARG A 388 -3.90 -15.44 24.79
C ARG A 388 -3.00 -16.62 24.48
N SER A 389 -2.90 -17.57 25.39
CA SER A 389 -2.27 -18.87 25.08
C SER A 389 -3.29 -19.79 24.43
N LEU A 390 -2.93 -20.43 23.33
CA LEU A 390 -3.78 -21.39 22.64
C LEU A 390 -3.22 -22.79 22.85
N LYS A 391 -4.07 -23.74 23.30
CA LYS A 391 -3.68 -25.15 23.47
C LYS A 391 -3.29 -25.84 22.15
N LYS A 392 -3.75 -25.29 21.04
CA LYS A 392 -3.47 -25.73 19.67
C LYS A 392 -3.76 -24.60 18.71
N TYR A 393 -2.94 -24.46 17.68
CA TYR A 393 -3.25 -23.59 16.54
C TYR A 393 -4.28 -24.25 15.61
N HIS A 394 -5.07 -23.43 14.91
CA HIS A 394 -6.06 -23.91 13.96
C HIS A 394 -5.38 -24.24 12.62
N GLY A 395 -5.57 -25.47 12.10
CA GLY A 395 -5.03 -25.87 10.79
C GLY A 395 -3.50 -26.03 10.70
N LYS A 396 -2.75 -25.73 11.77
CA LYS A 396 -1.28 -25.80 11.81
C LYS A 396 -0.76 -26.51 13.07
N PRO A 397 0.39 -27.19 13.02
CA PRO A 397 1.02 -27.77 14.21
C PRO A 397 1.45 -26.70 15.22
N GLY A 398 1.42 -27.07 16.51
CA GLY A 398 1.95 -26.23 17.59
C GLY A 398 0.88 -25.64 18.51
N PHE A 399 1.36 -24.87 19.48
CA PHE A 399 0.62 -24.15 20.51
C PHE A 399 1.46 -22.93 20.92
N GLY A 400 0.84 -21.94 21.58
CA GLY A 400 1.55 -20.76 22.05
C GLY A 400 0.68 -19.52 22.06
N ALA A 401 1.31 -18.34 22.04
CA ALA A 401 0.60 -17.07 22.07
C ALA A 401 -0.13 -16.79 20.75
N GLY A 402 -1.41 -16.45 20.82
CA GLY A 402 -2.27 -16.02 19.72
C GLY A 402 -2.75 -14.58 19.92
N VAL A 403 -2.93 -13.86 18.82
CA VAL A 403 -3.30 -12.43 18.80
C VAL A 403 -4.77 -12.27 18.39
N GLU A 404 -5.57 -11.68 19.28
CA GLU A 404 -6.99 -11.42 19.11
C GLU A 404 -7.26 -9.92 19.05
N PHE A 405 -7.89 -9.44 17.99
CA PHE A 405 -8.48 -8.11 17.96
C PHE A 405 -9.62 -7.99 16.94
N LYS A 406 -10.22 -6.80 16.91
CA LYS A 406 -11.22 -6.38 15.92
C LYS A 406 -10.66 -5.19 15.15
N ILE A 407 -10.85 -5.11 13.84
CA ILE A 407 -10.51 -3.90 13.06
C ILE A 407 -11.46 -2.75 13.41
N LYS A 408 -10.95 -1.52 13.32
CA LYS A 408 -11.71 -0.27 13.52
C LYS A 408 -13.08 -0.32 12.87
N GLU A 409 -14.09 0.15 13.60
CA GLU A 409 -15.45 0.24 13.07
C GLU A 409 -15.53 1.31 11.97
N GLY A 410 -16.37 1.07 10.97
CA GLY A 410 -16.58 1.97 9.83
C GLY A 410 -16.09 1.40 8.48
N PRO A 411 -15.85 2.27 7.48
CA PRO A 411 -15.49 1.87 6.13
C PRO A 411 -14.26 0.96 6.07
N ILE A 412 -14.32 -0.08 5.25
CA ILE A 412 -13.20 -1.00 4.97
C ILE A 412 -13.04 -1.23 3.48
N THR A 413 -11.79 -1.47 3.06
CA THR A 413 -11.41 -1.85 1.69
C THR A 413 -10.71 -3.19 1.71
N MET A 414 -10.97 -4.02 0.71
CA MET A 414 -10.35 -5.33 0.49
C MET A 414 -9.60 -5.35 -0.84
N LEU A 415 -8.41 -5.97 -0.85
CA LEU A 415 -7.64 -6.25 -2.06
C LEU A 415 -7.17 -7.70 -2.08
N SER A 416 -7.67 -8.48 -3.02
CA SER A 416 -7.11 -9.77 -3.43
C SER A 416 -6.30 -9.60 -4.72
N ILE A 417 -5.16 -10.28 -4.80
CA ILE A 417 -4.35 -10.37 -6.01
C ILE A 417 -4.31 -11.83 -6.43
N ASN A 418 -4.78 -12.14 -7.63
CA ASN A 418 -4.69 -13.47 -8.20
C ASN A 418 -3.99 -13.49 -9.56
N SER A 419 -3.57 -14.68 -10.00
CA SER A 419 -3.03 -14.93 -11.34
C SER A 419 -4.10 -15.52 -12.26
N THR A 420 -4.15 -15.07 -13.50
CA THR A 420 -5.04 -15.60 -14.54
C THR A 420 -4.41 -16.84 -15.22
N TYR A 421 -5.21 -17.54 -16.02
CA TYR A 421 -4.73 -18.65 -16.86
C TYR A 421 -3.54 -18.27 -17.76
N GLU A 422 -3.46 -17.01 -18.19
CA GLU A 422 -2.37 -16.49 -19.02
C GLU A 422 -1.10 -16.14 -18.23
N GLY A 423 -1.09 -16.38 -16.92
CA GLY A 423 0.02 -16.01 -16.04
C GLY A 423 0.13 -14.51 -15.78
N LYS A 424 -0.95 -13.75 -15.98
CA LYS A 424 -1.03 -12.31 -15.65
C LYS A 424 -1.63 -12.10 -14.26
N MET A 425 -1.31 -11.00 -13.61
CA MET A 425 -1.97 -10.59 -12.38
C MET A 425 -3.34 -9.96 -12.63
N LYS A 426 -4.25 -10.12 -11.66
CA LYS A 426 -5.56 -9.46 -11.57
C LYS A 426 -5.81 -8.97 -10.15
N PHE A 427 -6.23 -7.73 -10.01
CA PHE A 427 -6.68 -7.13 -8.74
C PHE A 427 -8.20 -7.30 -8.62
N ILE A 428 -8.66 -7.78 -7.47
CA ILE A 428 -10.07 -7.93 -7.13
C ILE A 428 -10.30 -7.14 -5.86
N ILE A 429 -11.14 -6.11 -5.97
CA ILE A 429 -11.26 -5.04 -4.99
C ILE A 429 -12.69 -4.99 -4.50
N ALA A 430 -12.90 -4.80 -3.19
CA ALA A 430 -14.24 -4.62 -2.63
C ALA A 430 -14.22 -3.61 -1.50
N GLU A 431 -15.37 -3.01 -1.23
CA GLU A 431 -15.59 -2.11 -0.10
C GLU A 431 -16.79 -2.57 0.73
N GLY A 432 -16.70 -2.34 2.03
CA GLY A 432 -17.74 -2.67 2.98
C GLY A 432 -17.63 -1.83 4.24
N GLU A 433 -18.22 -2.34 5.32
CA GLU A 433 -18.17 -1.73 6.65
C GLU A 433 -17.83 -2.78 7.71
N SER A 434 -16.88 -2.44 8.60
CA SER A 434 -16.66 -3.11 9.88
C SER A 434 -17.72 -2.62 10.86
N ILE A 435 -18.68 -3.48 11.21
CA ILE A 435 -19.82 -3.10 12.07
C ILE A 435 -19.62 -3.48 13.54
N ALA A 436 -20.31 -2.77 14.43
CA ALA A 436 -20.32 -3.02 15.87
C ALA A 436 -20.86 -4.41 16.23
N GLY A 437 -20.43 -4.96 17.36
CA GLY A 437 -20.96 -6.21 17.93
C GLY A 437 -19.90 -7.20 18.40
N PRO A 438 -20.34 -8.29 19.03
CA PRO A 438 -19.45 -9.29 19.60
C PRO A 438 -18.73 -10.10 18.52
N ILE A 439 -17.52 -10.57 18.85
CA ILE A 439 -16.72 -11.47 18.01
C ILE A 439 -16.41 -12.75 18.80
N PRO A 440 -16.18 -13.90 18.13
CA PRO A 440 -15.82 -15.14 18.81
C PRO A 440 -14.49 -14.99 19.59
N PRO A 441 -14.42 -15.37 20.88
CA PRO A 441 -13.20 -15.26 21.70
C PRO A 441 -12.23 -16.42 21.42
N THR A 442 -11.80 -16.51 20.16
CA THR A 442 -11.06 -17.65 19.61
C THR A 442 -9.54 -17.48 19.66
N GLY A 443 -9.05 -16.32 20.09
CA GLY A 443 -7.62 -15.98 19.99
C GLY A 443 -7.16 -15.55 18.60
N ASN A 444 -8.12 -15.35 17.68
CA ASN A 444 -7.91 -14.91 16.30
C ASN A 444 -8.57 -13.55 16.06
N THR A 445 -8.07 -12.79 15.08
CA THR A 445 -8.73 -11.54 14.70
C THR A 445 -10.03 -11.83 14.00
N ASN A 446 -11.09 -11.14 14.41
CA ASN A 446 -12.41 -11.26 13.79
C ASN A 446 -13.06 -9.88 13.76
N THR A 447 -13.62 -9.53 12.61
CA THR A 447 -14.44 -8.34 12.41
C THR A 447 -15.74 -8.75 11.73
N ARG A 448 -16.84 -8.08 12.09
CA ARG A 448 -18.12 -8.24 11.40
C ARG A 448 -18.10 -7.40 10.12
N GLY A 449 -17.88 -8.03 8.98
CA GLY A 449 -17.87 -7.37 7.67
C GLY A 449 -19.26 -7.35 7.05
N PHE A 450 -19.80 -6.15 6.86
CA PHE A 450 -21.06 -5.90 6.16
C PHE A 450 -20.77 -5.40 4.75
N PHE A 451 -21.39 -6.02 3.75
CA PHE A 451 -21.19 -5.70 2.34
C PHE A 451 -22.53 -5.62 1.64
N LYS A 452 -22.73 -4.56 0.86
CA LYS A 452 -23.96 -4.33 0.11
C LYS A 452 -24.03 -5.27 -1.12
N PRO A 453 -25.23 -5.58 -1.62
CA PRO A 453 -26.53 -5.23 -1.05
C PRO A 453 -26.96 -6.18 0.07
N ASP A 454 -26.37 -7.37 0.11
CA ASP A 454 -26.52 -8.40 1.13
C ASP A 454 -25.32 -9.37 1.06
N VAL A 455 -25.06 -10.12 2.14
CA VAL A 455 -23.86 -10.97 2.23
C VAL A 455 -23.82 -12.05 1.14
N ARG A 456 -24.98 -12.58 0.71
CA ARG A 456 -25.03 -13.65 -0.29
C ARG A 456 -24.72 -13.11 -1.68
N THR A 457 -25.29 -11.97 -2.02
CA THR A 457 -25.05 -11.31 -3.31
C THR A 457 -23.60 -10.86 -3.41
N PHE A 458 -23.07 -10.22 -2.37
CA PHE A 458 -21.68 -9.81 -2.30
C PHE A 458 -20.73 -11.00 -2.50
N LEU A 459 -20.85 -12.05 -1.66
CA LEU A 459 -19.94 -13.20 -1.74
C LEU A 459 -20.00 -13.90 -3.10
N LYS A 460 -21.19 -14.00 -3.72
CA LYS A 460 -21.31 -14.54 -5.07
C LYS A 460 -20.57 -13.68 -6.10
N ARG A 461 -20.65 -12.36 -6.02
CA ARG A 461 -19.94 -11.44 -6.93
C ARG A 461 -18.43 -11.52 -6.72
N TRP A 462 -17.97 -11.45 -5.45
CA TRP A 462 -16.57 -11.59 -5.08
C TRP A 462 -15.97 -12.91 -5.60
N ILE A 463 -16.58 -14.05 -5.26
CA ILE A 463 -16.06 -15.37 -5.62
C ILE A 463 -16.10 -15.59 -7.15
N LYS A 464 -17.07 -15.01 -7.86
CA LYS A 464 -17.19 -15.13 -9.32
C LYS A 464 -15.97 -14.56 -10.05
N GLU A 465 -15.31 -13.55 -9.49
CA GLU A 465 -14.12 -12.94 -10.10
C GLU A 465 -12.84 -13.77 -9.91
N GLY A 466 -12.91 -14.86 -9.14
CA GLY A 466 -11.81 -15.80 -8.88
C GLY A 466 -10.70 -15.21 -8.01
N PRO A 467 -10.99 -14.71 -6.79
CA PRO A 467 -9.97 -14.25 -5.86
C PRO A 467 -9.24 -15.42 -5.21
N THR A 468 -8.10 -15.12 -4.61
CA THR A 468 -7.53 -15.96 -3.54
C THR A 468 -8.47 -15.99 -2.35
N HIS A 469 -8.43 -17.03 -1.52
CA HIS A 469 -9.18 -17.01 -0.26
C HIS A 469 -8.65 -15.94 0.72
N HIS A 470 -7.36 -15.65 0.65
CA HIS A 470 -6.72 -14.53 1.35
C HIS A 470 -6.89 -13.20 0.63
N PHE A 471 -6.88 -12.12 1.40
CA PHE A 471 -6.83 -10.75 0.90
C PHE A 471 -6.21 -9.81 1.95
N ALA A 472 -5.76 -8.66 1.49
CA ALA A 472 -5.39 -7.55 2.36
C ALA A 472 -6.62 -6.73 2.73
N LEU A 473 -6.71 -6.33 3.99
CA LEU A 473 -7.82 -5.56 4.55
C LEU A 473 -7.31 -4.25 5.14
N GLY A 474 -7.94 -3.13 4.75
CA GLY A 474 -7.61 -1.79 5.22
C GLY A 474 -8.86 -1.01 5.60
N VAL A 475 -8.63 0.13 6.26
CA VAL A 475 -9.69 1.07 6.67
C VAL A 475 -9.95 2.09 5.56
N GLY A 476 -11.16 2.67 5.55
CA GLY A 476 -11.56 3.63 4.53
C GLY A 476 -12.14 2.96 3.27
N HIS A 477 -12.64 3.80 2.36
CA HIS A 477 -13.04 3.42 1.00
C HIS A 477 -11.99 3.95 0.02
N HIS A 478 -11.20 3.04 -0.55
CA HIS A 478 -10.05 3.31 -1.40
C HIS A 478 -10.02 2.46 -2.68
N ALA A 479 -11.15 1.88 -3.09
CA ALA A 479 -11.21 0.99 -4.25
C ALA A 479 -10.77 1.67 -5.54
N GLU A 480 -11.20 2.92 -5.76
CA GLU A 480 -10.80 3.70 -6.93
C GLU A 480 -9.30 4.01 -6.93
N THR A 481 -8.71 4.36 -5.78
CA THR A 481 -7.27 4.58 -5.64
C THR A 481 -6.47 3.31 -5.98
N ILE A 482 -6.91 2.16 -5.48
CA ILE A 482 -6.27 0.87 -5.77
C ILE A 482 -6.44 0.49 -7.26
N GLN A 483 -7.58 0.78 -7.87
CA GLN A 483 -7.79 0.61 -9.30
C GLN A 483 -6.87 1.50 -10.13
N LYS A 484 -6.66 2.78 -9.75
CA LYS A 484 -5.67 3.67 -10.39
C LYS A 484 -4.26 3.07 -10.33
N ILE A 485 -3.87 2.47 -9.19
CA ILE A 485 -2.59 1.77 -9.05
C ILE A 485 -2.51 0.58 -10.02
N ALA A 486 -3.55 -0.24 -10.11
CA ALA A 486 -3.60 -1.36 -11.05
C ALA A 486 -3.45 -0.87 -12.50
N ASP A 487 -4.11 0.23 -12.85
CA ASP A 487 -4.01 0.84 -14.17
C ASP A 487 -2.58 1.30 -14.52
N TYR A 488 -1.88 1.92 -13.57
CA TYR A 488 -0.48 2.32 -13.74
C TYR A 488 0.48 1.12 -13.85
N LEU A 489 0.18 0.03 -13.13
CA LEU A 489 0.90 -1.23 -13.24
C LEU A 489 0.51 -2.06 -14.47
N LYS A 490 -0.50 -1.61 -15.25
CA LYS A 490 -1.07 -2.34 -16.39
C LYS A 490 -1.60 -3.73 -16.00
N ILE A 491 -2.17 -3.82 -14.80
CA ILE A 491 -2.79 -5.02 -14.22
C ILE A 491 -4.30 -4.92 -14.38
N GLU A 492 -4.94 -6.03 -14.78
CA GLU A 492 -6.40 -6.11 -14.83
C GLU A 492 -6.96 -5.86 -13.43
N SER A 493 -8.02 -5.06 -13.30
CA SER A 493 -8.70 -4.87 -12.03
C SER A 493 -10.21 -4.89 -12.17
N VAL A 494 -10.88 -5.31 -11.10
CA VAL A 494 -12.33 -5.27 -10.95
C VAL A 494 -12.68 -4.79 -9.55
N ILE A 495 -13.63 -3.85 -9.47
CA ILE A 495 -14.26 -3.44 -8.22
C ILE A 495 -15.58 -4.20 -8.13
N ILE A 496 -15.78 -4.90 -7.02
CA ILE A 496 -17.03 -5.61 -6.74
C ILE A 496 -18.06 -4.58 -6.28
N ASP A 497 -19.01 -4.29 -7.16
CA ASP A 497 -20.13 -3.42 -6.82
C ASP A 497 -20.99 -4.03 -5.70
N GLY A 498 -21.44 -3.15 -4.81
CA GLY A 498 -22.44 -3.46 -3.79
C GLY A 498 -23.89 -3.39 -4.25
#